data_AF-A0A950IRZ1-F1
#
_entry.id   AF-A0A950IRZ1-F1
#
_cell.length_a   1.000
_cell.length_b   1.000
_cell.length_c   1.000
_cell.angle_alpha   90.00
_cell.angle_beta   90.00
_cell.angle_gamma   90.00
#
_symmetry.space_group_name_H-M   'P 1'
#
loop_
_entity.id
_entity.type
_entity.pdbx_description
1 polymer ?
#
loop_
_entity_poly.entity_id
_entity_poly.type
_entity_poly.pdbx_seq_one_letter_code
_entity_poly.pdbx_strand_id
1 'polypeptide(L)'
;MERISQPGYSSKLGIAPRRFTGMILAGLALAGLCAPALTQESAPRRSPEWRTKSPQPTIEDCNGNGDPTKNPNHILPPGSANTDLRINGVACVVDGKQSITQEPGIYLYRNVNIYNGGSLSFNDAQIDFHAHSILVEMNSTLEAGGTTGLKGPLTIWLWGTNNDDIASITCLSDAKNQCGVPDDVWNSNPTVANHTMSGMTCTPVPDDFKYLPKGECFYQYEKLDPNDTTTGAYFGRKVLAVSAGGTLMLRGAKGIRLGTIETSPADSSTSWVRLNQNLHGGGSNGGETSFYVDRPLPTWGNGDHIVVTATDYLPGHTEEFVISNVTTDATGTKITIDTSQPAPMNAVQNPHWGQGYDYSSVVAKHSCDPDHPFDPVHPCVGPIPDPNLKGISTLPSNQIETRAIVALLTRSIRIASEGAPAVLPRDPDSAHFPATANNYYGGHTIIREAFNSYEVQGVEFYQLGQGGAIGRYPIHFHMDRSVPQPDVTTLNLGTYVADCSIVDSMTRFITVHATQGVTLARNVGYKSIGHGFYLEDATEMNNRLYS
;
A
#
# COMPACT_ATOMS: atom_id res chain seq x y z
N MET A 1 -2.35 21.61 9.41
CA MET A 1 -2.62 22.01 8.01
C MET A 1 -4.10 21.78 7.76
N GLU A 2 -4.90 22.82 7.95
CA GLU A 2 -6.31 22.80 7.56
C GLU A 2 -6.38 22.69 6.03
N ARG A 3 -7.32 21.88 5.53
CA ARG A 3 -7.64 21.82 4.09
C ARG A 3 -7.87 23.25 3.60
N ILE A 4 -7.13 23.66 2.57
CA ILE A 4 -7.55 24.76 1.71
C ILE A 4 -8.85 24.30 1.06
N SER A 5 -9.96 24.83 1.56
CA SER A 5 -11.25 24.78 0.90
C SER A 5 -11.12 25.50 -0.43
N GLN A 6 -11.31 24.78 -1.54
CA GLN A 6 -11.64 25.45 -2.79
C GLN A 6 -13.10 25.97 -2.71
N PRO A 7 -13.38 27.18 -3.20
CA PRO A 7 -14.70 27.79 -3.08
C PRO A 7 -15.67 27.26 -4.12
N GLY A 8 -16.83 26.79 -3.64
CA GLY A 8 -18.12 27.07 -4.26
C GLY A 8 -18.71 26.01 -5.19
N TYR A 9 -19.52 25.10 -4.63
CA TYR A 9 -20.86 24.85 -5.17
C TYR A 9 -21.86 24.72 -4.02
N SER A 10 -22.81 25.65 -4.00
CA SER A 10 -23.94 25.73 -3.08
C SER A 10 -24.93 24.61 -3.38
N SER A 11 -25.03 23.61 -2.48
CA SER A 11 -26.17 22.70 -2.46
C SER A 11 -27.24 23.26 -1.53
N LYS A 12 -28.17 24.05 -2.09
CA LYS A 12 -29.46 24.29 -1.44
C LYS A 12 -30.19 22.95 -1.37
N LEU A 13 -30.28 22.41 -0.16
CA LEU A 13 -31.19 21.31 0.20
C LEU A 13 -32.62 21.68 -0.15
N GLY A 14 -33.23 20.93 -1.07
CA GLY A 14 -34.67 20.81 -1.22
C GLY A 14 -35.15 19.59 -0.43
N ILE A 15 -35.57 19.80 0.82
CA ILE A 15 -36.41 18.85 1.55
C ILE A 15 -37.71 19.59 1.91
N ALA A 16 -38.83 19.05 1.43
CA ALA A 16 -40.16 19.56 1.74
C ALA A 16 -40.47 19.47 3.25
N PRO A 17 -41.16 20.46 3.85
CA PRO A 17 -41.32 20.53 5.30
C PRO A 17 -42.54 19.71 5.77
N ARG A 18 -42.34 18.85 6.78
CA ARG A 18 -43.41 18.47 7.71
C ARG A 18 -43.50 19.55 8.79
N ARG A 19 -44.71 20.08 8.93
CA ARG A 19 -45.17 21.09 9.88
C ARG A 19 -44.70 20.78 11.31
N PHE A 20 -44.14 21.77 12.00
CA PHE A 20 -44.53 22.09 13.37
C PHE A 20 -44.42 23.60 13.59
N THR A 21 -45.45 24.09 14.26
CA THR A 21 -45.87 25.45 14.54
C THR A 21 -44.99 26.18 15.56
N GLY A 22 -44.76 27.48 15.34
CA GLY A 22 -45.08 28.48 16.36
C GLY A 22 -43.93 29.09 17.17
N MET A 23 -43.79 30.41 16.98
CA MET A 23 -43.51 31.45 17.98
C MET A 23 -42.07 31.97 18.20
N ILE A 24 -41.91 33.20 17.69
CA ILE A 24 -41.44 34.44 18.35
C ILE A 24 -39.93 34.73 18.39
N LEU A 25 -39.57 35.76 17.61
CA LEU A 25 -38.39 36.62 17.74
C LEU A 25 -38.56 37.64 18.87
N ALA A 26 -37.52 37.80 19.68
CA ALA A 26 -37.02 39.06 20.26
C ALA A 26 -35.58 38.75 20.75
N GLY A 27 -34.49 39.40 20.33
CA GLY A 27 -34.28 40.82 20.14
C GLY A 27 -33.83 41.43 21.46
N LEU A 28 -32.53 41.50 21.77
CA LEU A 28 -32.01 42.43 22.77
C LEU A 28 -30.51 42.70 22.67
N ALA A 29 -30.22 43.99 22.79
CA ALA A 29 -28.94 44.66 22.71
C ALA A 29 -28.21 44.72 24.06
N LEU A 30 -26.93 45.10 23.98
CA LEU A 30 -25.97 45.35 25.05
C LEU A 30 -26.50 46.24 26.20
N ALA A 31 -26.12 45.90 27.44
CA ALA A 31 -25.40 46.80 28.36
C ALA A 31 -24.92 46.01 29.58
N GLY A 32 -23.66 46.22 29.98
CA GLY A 32 -23.06 45.60 31.16
C GLY A 32 -23.49 46.26 32.47
N LEU A 33 -23.27 45.53 33.58
CA LEU A 33 -22.87 46.07 34.90
C LEU A 33 -22.60 44.90 35.87
N CYS A 34 -21.49 45.05 36.60
CA CYS A 34 -21.09 44.52 37.91
C CYS A 34 -21.60 43.16 38.42
N ALA A 35 -20.62 42.30 38.73
CA ALA A 35 -20.76 41.05 39.47
C ALA A 35 -21.22 41.24 40.94
N PRO A 36 -21.84 40.19 41.50
CA PRO A 36 -21.60 39.80 42.88
C PRO A 36 -21.00 38.39 42.97
N ALA A 37 -20.14 38.22 43.98
CA ALA A 37 -19.49 36.97 44.32
C ALA A 37 -20.49 35.88 44.70
N LEU A 38 -20.34 34.69 44.09
CA LEU A 38 -20.99 33.45 44.52
C LEU A 38 -19.93 32.35 44.63
N THR A 39 -19.74 31.96 45.89
CA THR A 39 -19.16 30.74 46.45
C THR A 39 -18.71 29.64 45.48
N GLN A 40 -17.42 29.31 45.56
CA GLN A 40 -16.85 28.05 45.07
C GLN A 40 -17.48 26.87 45.83
N GLU A 41 -18.42 26.15 45.20
CA GLU A 41 -18.68 24.76 45.56
C GLU A 41 -17.55 23.90 44.97
N SER A 42 -16.78 23.28 45.86
CA SER A 42 -15.82 22.24 45.49
C SER A 42 -16.56 21.06 44.89
N ALA A 43 -16.36 20.83 43.58
CA ALA A 43 -16.75 19.56 42.96
C ALA A 43 -16.11 18.39 43.72
N PRO A 44 -16.84 17.29 43.98
CA PRO A 44 -16.30 16.17 44.72
C PRO A 44 -15.11 15.56 43.97
N ARG A 45 -13.99 15.35 44.68
CA ARG A 45 -12.85 14.57 44.17
C ARG A 45 -13.39 13.23 43.68
N ARG A 46 -13.28 12.98 42.36
CA ARG A 46 -13.43 11.63 41.83
C ARG A 46 -12.42 10.74 42.56
N SER A 47 -12.92 9.71 43.23
CA SER A 47 -12.12 8.59 43.70
C SER A 47 -11.31 8.03 42.53
N PRO A 48 -10.09 7.51 42.76
CA PRO A 48 -9.34 6.87 41.70
C PRO A 48 -10.16 5.68 41.22
N GLU A 49 -10.67 5.77 39.98
CA GLU A 49 -11.15 4.61 39.26
C GLU A 49 -9.98 3.64 39.23
N TRP A 50 -10.13 2.52 39.93
CA TRP A 50 -9.29 1.37 39.74
C TRP A 50 -9.38 1.02 38.25
N ARG A 51 -8.38 1.42 37.44
CA ARG A 51 -8.20 0.86 36.11
C ARG A 51 -8.09 -0.64 36.30
N THR A 52 -9.19 -1.35 36.07
CA THR A 52 -9.19 -2.80 35.94
C THR A 52 -8.15 -3.09 34.86
N LYS A 53 -7.05 -3.73 35.28
CA LYS A 53 -5.97 -4.16 34.39
C LYS A 53 -6.64 -4.84 33.19
N SER A 54 -6.42 -4.33 31.98
CA SER A 54 -7.01 -4.92 30.78
C SER A 54 -6.74 -6.43 30.81
N PRO A 55 -7.76 -7.27 30.54
CA PRO A 55 -7.59 -8.72 30.58
C PRO A 55 -6.38 -9.09 29.73
N GLN A 56 -5.56 -10.00 30.23
CA GLN A 56 -4.40 -10.45 29.47
C GLN A 56 -4.87 -11.02 28.12
N PRO A 57 -4.15 -10.76 27.03
CA PRO A 57 -4.48 -11.34 25.73
C PRO A 57 -4.56 -12.86 25.82
N THR A 58 -5.55 -13.45 25.16
CA THR A 58 -5.58 -14.90 24.94
C THR A 58 -4.58 -15.26 23.87
N ILE A 59 -4.04 -16.48 23.92
CA ILE A 59 -3.11 -16.98 22.91
C ILE A 59 -3.81 -18.03 22.08
N GLU A 60 -3.64 -17.96 20.76
CA GLU A 60 -3.99 -19.03 19.83
C GLU A 60 -2.73 -19.50 19.10
N ASP A 61 -2.56 -20.81 18.98
CA ASP A 61 -1.51 -21.46 18.18
C ASP A 61 -2.17 -22.47 17.24
N CYS A 62 -1.79 -22.37 15.97
CA CYS A 62 -2.32 -23.21 14.90
C CYS A 62 -2.05 -24.71 15.11
N ASN A 63 -1.14 -25.09 16.00
CA ASN A 63 -0.92 -26.48 16.43
C ASN A 63 -1.92 -27.03 17.46
N GLY A 64 -3.04 -26.33 17.71
CA GLY A 64 -4.05 -26.73 18.69
C GLY A 64 -3.67 -26.34 20.13
N ASN A 65 -2.93 -25.25 20.30
CA ASN A 65 -2.47 -24.76 21.60
C ASN A 65 -1.66 -25.82 22.39
N GLY A 66 -0.77 -26.53 21.70
CA GLY A 66 0.05 -27.60 22.26
C GLY A 66 -0.61 -28.99 22.29
N ASP A 67 -1.85 -29.13 21.83
CA ASP A 67 -2.54 -30.40 21.64
C ASP A 67 -2.83 -30.64 20.14
N PRO A 68 -1.98 -31.41 19.43
CA PRO A 68 -2.13 -31.66 18.00
C PRO A 68 -3.47 -32.30 17.61
N THR A 69 -4.18 -32.94 18.54
CA THR A 69 -5.48 -33.56 18.25
C THR A 69 -6.59 -32.54 18.05
N LYS A 70 -6.42 -31.31 18.56
CA LYS A 70 -7.41 -30.23 18.44
C LYS A 70 -7.36 -29.54 17.08
N ASN A 71 -6.21 -29.53 16.42
CA ASN A 71 -6.06 -28.98 15.07
C ASN A 71 -5.07 -29.80 14.22
N PRO A 72 -5.39 -31.07 13.90
CA PRO A 72 -4.44 -31.98 13.25
C PRO A 72 -4.07 -31.58 11.81
N ASN A 73 -4.85 -30.69 11.19
CA ASN A 73 -4.63 -30.21 9.83
C ASN A 73 -4.04 -28.80 9.77
N HIS A 74 -3.76 -28.18 10.92
CA HIS A 74 -3.28 -26.79 11.05
C HIS A 74 -4.10 -25.80 10.20
N ILE A 75 -5.43 -25.96 10.22
CA ILE A 75 -6.34 -24.98 9.63
C ILE A 75 -6.58 -23.91 10.68
N LEU A 76 -6.33 -22.64 10.34
CA LEU A 76 -6.38 -21.57 11.31
C LEU A 76 -7.79 -21.41 11.92
N PRO A 77 -7.98 -21.59 13.24
CA PRO A 77 -9.27 -21.33 13.88
C PRO A 77 -9.46 -19.82 14.11
N PRO A 78 -10.69 -19.28 14.07
CA PRO A 78 -10.93 -17.84 14.21
C PRO A 78 -10.61 -17.36 15.63
N GLY A 79 -10.00 -16.18 15.75
CA GLY A 79 -9.65 -15.55 17.02
C GLY A 79 -10.68 -14.53 17.53
N SER A 80 -10.18 -13.49 18.19
CA SER A 80 -10.93 -12.28 18.56
C SER A 80 -9.99 -11.07 18.66
N ALA A 81 -10.54 -9.87 18.87
CA ALA A 81 -9.76 -8.64 19.09
C ALA A 81 -8.82 -8.70 20.32
N ASN A 82 -8.96 -9.70 21.20
CA ASN A 82 -8.07 -9.92 22.35
C ASN A 82 -7.14 -11.14 22.19
N THR A 83 -7.13 -11.77 21.01
CA THR A 83 -6.34 -13.00 20.77
C THR A 83 -5.05 -12.69 20.03
N ASP A 84 -3.91 -13.01 20.63
CA ASP A 84 -2.61 -13.01 19.96
C ASP A 84 -2.38 -14.38 19.29
N LEU A 85 -2.25 -14.39 17.97
CA LEU A 85 -1.95 -15.57 17.17
C LEU A 85 -0.44 -15.80 17.10
N ARG A 86 -0.01 -17.02 17.42
CA ARG A 86 1.39 -17.45 17.38
C ARG A 86 1.52 -18.64 16.44
N ILE A 87 2.28 -18.47 15.37
CA ILE A 87 2.59 -19.53 14.42
C ILE A 87 4.05 -19.91 14.63
N ASN A 88 4.27 -20.88 15.51
CA ASN A 88 5.58 -21.26 16.02
C ASN A 88 6.04 -22.59 15.42
N GLY A 89 6.89 -22.55 14.40
CA GLY A 89 7.47 -23.75 13.78
C GLY A 89 6.49 -24.71 13.10
N VAL A 90 5.26 -24.25 12.83
CA VAL A 90 4.23 -25.02 12.12
C VAL A 90 3.74 -24.29 10.88
N ALA A 91 3.38 -25.06 9.85
CA ALA A 91 2.68 -24.54 8.70
C ALA A 91 1.19 -24.44 9.00
N CYS A 92 0.62 -23.26 8.83
CA CYS A 92 -0.77 -22.93 9.12
C CYS A 92 -1.47 -22.40 7.85
N VAL A 93 -2.71 -22.84 7.64
CA VAL A 93 -3.48 -22.50 6.43
C VAL A 93 -4.75 -21.74 6.80
N VAL A 94 -4.95 -20.59 6.17
CA VAL A 94 -6.22 -19.84 6.17
C VAL A 94 -7.04 -20.32 4.97
N ASP A 95 -8.02 -21.18 5.21
CA ASP A 95 -8.73 -21.89 4.16
C ASP A 95 -9.99 -21.17 3.64
N GLY A 96 -10.34 -20.04 4.26
CA GLY A 96 -11.55 -19.26 3.95
C GLY A 96 -12.86 -19.89 4.42
N LYS A 97 -12.82 -20.99 5.19
CA LYS A 97 -14.03 -21.67 5.69
C LYS A 97 -14.31 -21.35 7.14
N GLN A 98 -13.28 -21.17 7.96
CA GLN A 98 -13.45 -20.77 9.35
C GLN A 98 -13.92 -19.31 9.46
N SER A 99 -14.62 -18.96 10.53
CA SER A 99 -15.08 -17.59 10.74
C SER A 99 -15.44 -17.25 12.18
N ILE A 100 -15.20 -16.00 12.58
CA ILE A 100 -15.73 -15.41 13.81
C ILE A 100 -17.20 -14.94 13.67
N THR A 101 -17.70 -14.87 12.44
CA THR A 101 -19.10 -14.49 12.14
C THR A 101 -19.86 -15.65 11.50
N GLN A 102 -21.12 -15.42 11.12
CA GLN A 102 -21.90 -16.38 10.33
C GLN A 102 -21.44 -16.47 8.87
N GLU A 103 -20.72 -15.46 8.37
CA GLU A 103 -20.19 -15.44 7.02
C GLU A 103 -18.81 -16.12 7.02
N PRO A 104 -18.54 -17.12 6.16
CA PRO A 104 -17.27 -17.86 6.17
C PRO A 104 -16.11 -16.93 5.78
N GLY A 105 -14.90 -17.19 6.30
CA GLY A 105 -13.69 -16.52 5.86
C GLY A 105 -13.37 -15.19 6.54
N ILE A 106 -13.94 -14.91 7.71
CA ILE A 106 -13.63 -13.69 8.49
C ILE A 106 -12.84 -14.07 9.74
N TYR A 107 -11.62 -13.57 9.84
CA TYR A 107 -10.68 -13.85 10.92
C TYR A 107 -10.33 -12.57 11.67
N LEU A 108 -10.19 -12.62 12.98
CA LEU A 108 -9.85 -11.45 13.79
C LEU A 108 -8.81 -11.82 14.84
N TYR A 109 -7.70 -11.09 14.86
CA TYR A 109 -6.64 -11.21 15.87
C TYR A 109 -6.18 -9.84 16.33
N ARG A 110 -5.61 -9.81 17.53
CA ARG A 110 -4.85 -8.68 18.04
C ARG A 110 -3.48 -8.65 17.35
N ASN A 111 -2.50 -9.40 17.84
CA ASN A 111 -1.19 -9.51 17.18
C ASN A 111 -1.02 -10.89 16.54
N VAL A 112 -0.31 -10.95 15.42
CA VAL A 112 0.04 -12.18 14.71
C VAL A 112 1.57 -12.25 14.60
N ASN A 113 2.17 -13.24 15.24
CA ASN A 113 3.61 -13.52 15.15
C ASN A 113 3.83 -14.83 14.40
N ILE A 114 4.67 -14.82 13.38
CA ILE A 114 5.07 -16.00 12.61
C ILE A 114 6.58 -16.18 12.79
N TYR A 115 7.00 -17.25 13.46
CA TYR A 115 8.38 -17.40 13.92
C TYR A 115 8.83 -18.87 14.02
N ASN A 116 10.12 -19.07 14.27
CA ASN A 116 10.76 -20.38 14.44
C ASN A 116 10.52 -21.37 13.29
N GLY A 117 10.45 -20.90 12.04
CA GLY A 117 10.16 -21.77 10.90
C GLY A 117 8.68 -21.95 10.59
N GLY A 118 7.78 -21.27 11.31
CA GLY A 118 6.35 -21.31 11.03
C GLY A 118 5.97 -20.61 9.72
N SER A 119 4.85 -21.01 9.13
CA SER A 119 4.30 -20.35 7.95
C SER A 119 2.79 -20.09 8.07
N LEU A 120 2.34 -18.97 7.52
CA LEU A 120 0.92 -18.66 7.34
C LEU A 120 0.65 -18.52 5.84
N SER A 121 -0.20 -19.40 5.32
CA SER A 121 -0.56 -19.44 3.91
C SER A 121 -2.06 -19.20 3.71
N PHE A 122 -2.41 -18.46 2.67
CA PHE A 122 -3.82 -18.19 2.32
C PHE A 122 -4.24 -18.97 1.09
N ASN A 123 -5.35 -19.70 1.20
CA ASN A 123 -5.98 -20.34 0.04
C ASN A 123 -6.66 -19.29 -0.85
N ASP A 124 -6.84 -19.64 -2.12
CA ASP A 124 -7.61 -18.84 -3.08
C ASP A 124 -9.12 -18.93 -2.77
N ALA A 125 -9.57 -18.08 -1.85
CA ALA A 125 -10.94 -17.99 -1.35
C ALA A 125 -11.28 -16.54 -0.96
N GLN A 126 -12.56 -16.25 -0.71
CA GLN A 126 -13.00 -15.00 -0.08
C GLN A 126 -12.51 -14.98 1.37
N ILE A 127 -11.53 -14.14 1.68
CA ILE A 127 -10.93 -14.05 3.02
C ILE A 127 -10.81 -12.58 3.44
N ASP A 128 -11.33 -12.27 4.64
CA ASP A 128 -11.10 -11.01 5.34
C ASP A 128 -10.35 -11.32 6.64
N PHE A 129 -9.06 -10.98 6.64
CA PHE A 129 -8.14 -11.29 7.73
C PHE A 129 -7.79 -10.00 8.48
N HIS A 130 -8.41 -9.82 9.64
CA HIS A 130 -8.25 -8.64 10.48
C HIS A 130 -7.18 -8.91 11.55
N ALA A 131 -6.12 -8.09 11.55
CA ALA A 131 -5.09 -8.12 12.58
C ALA A 131 -4.73 -6.70 13.00
N HIS A 132 -4.49 -6.45 14.29
CA HIS A 132 -3.95 -5.16 14.69
C HIS A 132 -2.49 -5.06 14.21
N SER A 133 -1.68 -6.10 14.40
CA SER A 133 -0.33 -6.13 13.83
C SER A 133 0.10 -7.54 13.46
N ILE A 134 0.93 -7.66 12.42
CA ILE A 134 1.47 -8.89 11.90
C ILE A 134 2.99 -8.74 11.82
N LEU A 135 3.73 -9.73 12.31
CA LEU A 135 5.19 -9.75 12.28
C LEU A 135 5.69 -11.11 11.78
N VAL A 136 6.47 -11.08 10.71
CA VAL A 136 7.17 -12.24 10.15
C VAL A 136 8.62 -12.22 10.63
N GLU A 137 9.00 -13.28 11.34
CA GLU A 137 10.30 -13.40 12.01
C GLU A 137 11.19 -14.46 11.36
N MET A 138 12.33 -14.74 12.00
CA MET A 138 13.39 -15.54 11.42
C MET A 138 12.94 -16.95 11.00
N ASN A 139 13.35 -17.32 9.79
CA ASN A 139 13.00 -18.56 9.09
C ASN A 139 11.50 -18.74 8.81
N SER A 140 10.67 -17.71 8.99
CA SER A 140 9.22 -17.81 8.85
C SER A 140 8.67 -17.14 7.60
N THR A 141 7.46 -17.55 7.20
CA THR A 141 6.86 -17.13 5.91
C THR A 141 5.40 -16.70 6.07
N LEU A 142 5.06 -15.57 5.47
CA LEU A 142 3.67 -15.19 5.18
C LEU A 142 3.48 -15.23 3.66
N GLU A 143 2.56 -16.05 3.16
CA GLU A 143 2.43 -16.28 1.72
C GLU A 143 0.99 -16.38 1.19
N ALA A 144 0.80 -15.92 -0.05
CA ALA A 144 -0.44 -16.04 -0.80
C ALA A 144 -0.18 -16.06 -2.32
N GLY A 145 -0.88 -16.94 -3.04
CA GLY A 145 -0.98 -16.94 -4.50
C GLY A 145 0.08 -17.74 -5.28
N GLY A 146 1.22 -18.07 -4.66
CA GLY A 146 2.24 -18.94 -5.27
C GLY A 146 2.62 -18.54 -6.70
N THR A 147 2.72 -19.50 -7.61
CA THR A 147 3.16 -19.25 -9.00
C THR A 147 2.06 -18.72 -9.92
N THR A 148 0.79 -19.00 -9.64
CA THR A 148 -0.34 -18.62 -10.52
C THR A 148 -0.99 -17.30 -10.14
N GLY A 149 -0.64 -16.76 -8.98
CA GLY A 149 -1.33 -15.64 -8.35
C GLY A 149 -2.66 -16.07 -7.72
N LEU A 150 -3.04 -15.40 -6.63
CA LEU A 150 -4.31 -15.57 -5.94
C LEU A 150 -5.39 -14.79 -6.69
N LYS A 151 -6.52 -15.42 -7.01
CA LYS A 151 -7.65 -14.78 -7.73
C LYS A 151 -8.54 -14.00 -6.78
N GLY A 152 -8.66 -14.47 -5.55
CA GLY A 152 -9.22 -13.76 -4.41
C GLY A 152 -10.73 -13.57 -4.45
N PRO A 153 -11.24 -12.62 -3.65
CA PRO A 153 -10.47 -11.59 -2.93
C PRO A 153 -9.90 -12.06 -1.57
N LEU A 154 -8.64 -11.68 -1.30
CA LEU A 154 -8.02 -11.70 0.03
C LEU A 154 -7.81 -10.26 0.50
N THR A 155 -8.42 -9.88 1.62
CA THR A 155 -8.15 -8.60 2.28
C THR A 155 -7.50 -8.83 3.63
N ILE A 156 -6.34 -8.21 3.85
CA ILE A 156 -5.66 -8.12 5.15
C ILE A 156 -5.96 -6.73 5.72
N TRP A 157 -6.81 -6.69 6.75
CA TRP A 157 -7.18 -5.47 7.45
C TRP A 157 -6.24 -5.22 8.62
N LEU A 158 -5.54 -4.09 8.60
CA LEU A 158 -4.76 -3.59 9.74
C LEU A 158 -5.66 -2.68 10.58
N TRP A 159 -6.23 -3.21 11.66
CA TRP A 159 -7.19 -2.50 12.52
C TRP A 159 -6.50 -1.82 13.71
N GLY A 160 -7.15 -0.79 14.26
CA GLY A 160 -6.62 -0.08 15.43
C GLY A 160 -6.66 1.44 15.31
N THR A 161 -6.33 2.10 16.43
CA THR A 161 -6.24 3.57 16.55
C THR A 161 -4.98 3.97 17.29
N ASN A 162 -4.65 5.26 17.33
CA ASN A 162 -3.51 5.75 18.09
C ASN A 162 -3.67 5.63 19.62
N ASN A 163 -4.89 5.38 20.10
CA ASN A 163 -5.29 5.40 21.51
C ASN A 163 -5.97 4.10 21.97
N ASP A 164 -5.72 2.97 21.31
CA ASP A 164 -6.36 1.68 21.63
C ASP A 164 -5.66 0.89 22.76
N ASP A 165 -4.66 1.49 23.42
CA ASP A 165 -3.85 0.87 24.48
C ASP A 165 -3.17 -0.46 24.08
N ILE A 166 -3.04 -0.74 22.77
CA ILE A 166 -2.28 -1.88 22.25
C ILE A 166 -0.82 -1.47 22.05
N ALA A 167 0.10 -2.14 22.75
CA ALA A 167 1.54 -1.92 22.61
C ALA A 167 2.05 -2.32 21.21
N SER A 168 3.21 -1.79 20.81
CA SER A 168 3.89 -2.22 19.58
C SER A 168 4.11 -3.73 19.56
N ILE A 169 4.03 -4.31 18.37
CA ILE A 169 4.35 -5.73 18.19
C ILE A 169 5.85 -5.94 18.44
N THR A 170 6.17 -7.04 19.13
CA THR A 170 7.54 -7.40 19.51
C THR A 170 7.86 -8.81 19.04
N CYS A 171 9.15 -9.08 18.84
CA CYS A 171 9.63 -10.38 18.37
C CYS A 171 9.50 -11.47 19.43
N LEU A 172 9.10 -12.68 19.03
CA LEU A 172 8.92 -13.86 19.88
C LEU A 172 9.90 -15.00 19.57
N SER A 173 10.73 -14.86 18.54
CA SER A 173 11.73 -15.87 18.14
C SER A 173 12.77 -16.18 19.21
N ASP A 174 12.99 -15.25 20.15
CA ASP A 174 13.94 -15.38 21.24
C ASP A 174 13.45 -14.65 22.50
N ALA A 175 14.10 -14.91 23.63
CA ALA A 175 13.72 -14.32 24.92
C ALA A 175 14.20 -12.85 25.11
N LYS A 176 14.96 -12.31 24.16
CA LYS A 176 15.59 -10.98 24.21
C LYS A 176 14.93 -9.97 23.26
N ASN A 177 13.93 -10.41 22.50
CA ASN A 177 13.30 -9.66 21.42
C ASN A 177 14.33 -9.19 20.38
N GLN A 178 15.17 -10.11 19.88
CA GLN A 178 16.14 -9.87 18.79
C GLN A 178 15.69 -10.47 17.45
N CYS A 179 14.44 -10.95 17.37
CA CYS A 179 13.85 -11.51 16.15
C CYS A 179 14.61 -12.75 15.64
N GLY A 180 15.26 -13.49 16.54
CA GLY A 180 16.03 -14.69 16.23
C GLY A 180 17.47 -14.40 15.79
N VAL A 181 17.87 -13.13 15.66
CA VAL A 181 19.25 -12.76 15.33
C VAL A 181 20.18 -13.19 16.47
N PRO A 182 21.28 -13.93 16.18
CA PRO A 182 22.25 -14.32 17.20
C PRO A 182 22.80 -13.13 17.99
N ASP A 183 23.02 -13.29 19.28
CA ASP A 183 23.44 -12.20 20.17
C ASP A 183 24.72 -11.48 19.73
N ASP A 184 25.70 -12.24 19.24
CA ASP A 184 26.96 -11.71 18.75
C ASP A 184 26.75 -10.87 17.49
N VAL A 185 25.87 -11.30 16.58
CA VAL A 185 25.48 -10.55 15.38
C VAL A 185 24.68 -9.30 15.77
N TRP A 186 23.67 -9.44 16.62
CA TRP A 186 22.80 -8.34 17.06
C TRP A 186 23.58 -7.21 17.75
N ASN A 187 24.57 -7.57 18.58
CA ASN A 187 25.39 -6.60 19.31
C ASN A 187 26.66 -6.17 18.55
N SER A 188 26.93 -6.74 17.36
CA SER A 188 28.17 -6.47 16.60
C SER A 188 28.29 -5.02 16.15
N ASN A 189 27.16 -4.41 15.79
CA ASN A 189 27.05 -2.99 15.42
C ASN A 189 25.78 -2.41 16.05
N PRO A 190 25.88 -1.60 17.12
CA PRO A 190 24.71 -0.94 17.69
C PRO A 190 24.09 0.03 16.67
N THR A 191 22.81 0.37 16.88
CA THR A 191 22.05 1.30 16.02
C THR A 191 22.84 2.59 15.78
N VAL A 192 23.30 2.82 14.55
CA VAL A 192 23.95 4.09 14.18
C VAL A 192 22.87 5.05 13.69
N ALA A 193 22.05 5.54 14.62
CA ALA A 193 21.12 6.63 14.33
C ALA A 193 21.95 7.91 14.10
N ASN A 194 21.91 8.41 12.87
CA ASN A 194 22.75 9.44 12.24
C ASN A 194 23.93 8.91 11.43
N HIS A 195 23.92 9.24 10.14
CA HIS A 195 24.92 8.98 9.10
C HIS A 195 26.25 9.71 9.37
N THR A 196 26.81 9.59 10.57
CA THR A 196 28.09 10.19 10.96
C THR A 196 28.94 9.14 11.62
N MET A 197 29.51 8.24 10.83
CA MET A 197 30.74 7.59 11.22
C MET A 197 31.70 7.53 10.04
N SER A 198 32.14 8.70 9.57
CA SER A 198 33.38 8.78 8.78
C SER A 198 34.51 8.23 9.65
N GLY A 199 35.00 7.03 9.34
CA GLY A 199 36.15 6.41 10.00
C GLY A 199 35.89 5.25 10.98
N MET A 200 34.65 4.77 11.19
CA MET A 200 34.45 3.47 11.86
C MET A 200 34.23 2.36 10.82
N THR A 201 35.09 1.35 10.87
CA THR A 201 34.85 0.03 10.30
C THR A 201 33.78 -0.69 11.13
N CYS A 202 32.70 -1.13 10.49
CA CYS A 202 31.72 -2.01 11.11
C CYS A 202 32.30 -3.44 11.26
N THR A 203 31.72 -4.22 12.17
CA THR A 203 32.03 -5.64 12.34
C THR A 203 31.16 -6.44 11.37
N PRO A 204 31.75 -7.11 10.36
CA PRO A 204 30.96 -7.91 9.42
C PRO A 204 30.28 -9.08 10.13
N VAL A 205 29.15 -9.50 9.59
CA VAL A 205 28.49 -10.72 10.05
C VAL A 205 29.38 -11.95 9.79
N PRO A 206 29.30 -13.00 10.62
CA PRO A 206 29.92 -14.29 10.34
C PRO A 206 29.53 -14.85 8.96
N ASP A 207 30.45 -15.58 8.31
CA ASP A 207 30.23 -16.17 6.97
C ASP A 207 29.02 -17.14 6.92
N ASP A 208 28.59 -17.70 8.05
CA ASP A 208 27.43 -18.58 8.17
C ASP A 208 26.09 -17.84 8.41
N PHE A 209 26.12 -16.52 8.58
CA PHE A 209 24.91 -15.68 8.63
C PHE A 209 24.35 -15.46 7.21
N LYS A 210 23.60 -16.46 6.72
CA LYS A 210 23.11 -16.57 5.33
C LYS A 210 22.19 -15.45 4.81
N TYR A 211 21.77 -14.51 5.65
CA TYR A 211 20.76 -13.50 5.27
C TYR A 211 21.36 -12.19 4.77
N LEU A 212 22.67 -12.00 4.93
CA LEU A 212 23.38 -10.86 4.36
C LEU A 212 24.53 -11.38 3.48
N PRO A 213 24.89 -10.64 2.43
CA PRO A 213 26.07 -10.95 1.63
C PRO A 213 27.35 -11.01 2.48
N LYS A 214 28.31 -11.82 2.04
CA LYS A 214 29.61 -11.93 2.70
C LYS A 214 30.32 -10.58 2.81
N GLY A 215 30.74 -10.21 4.02
CA GLY A 215 31.46 -8.97 4.30
C GLY A 215 30.56 -7.78 4.65
N GLU A 216 29.24 -7.95 4.61
CA GLU A 216 28.27 -6.94 5.06
C GLU A 216 28.13 -6.95 6.59
N CYS A 217 27.57 -5.87 7.13
CA CYS A 217 27.41 -5.65 8.56
C CYS A 217 25.93 -5.57 8.92
N PHE A 218 25.51 -6.31 9.94
CA PHE A 218 24.17 -6.19 10.51
C PHE A 218 24.15 -5.06 11.54
N TYR A 219 23.13 -4.19 11.49
CA TYR A 219 22.90 -3.15 12.48
C TYR A 219 21.68 -3.49 13.33
N GLN A 220 21.82 -3.31 14.64
CA GLN A 220 20.71 -3.46 15.56
C GLN A 220 19.50 -2.61 15.11
N TYR A 221 18.29 -3.13 15.26
CA TYR A 221 17.08 -2.37 14.92
C TYR A 221 16.84 -1.24 15.91
N GLU A 222 16.50 -0.07 15.38
CA GLU A 222 16.09 1.07 16.19
C GLU A 222 14.63 0.95 16.63
N LYS A 223 14.31 1.60 17.74
CA LYS A 223 12.93 1.82 18.13
C LYS A 223 12.27 2.77 17.14
N LEU A 224 11.16 2.34 16.55
CA LEU A 224 10.45 3.17 15.57
C LEU A 224 9.80 4.40 16.22
N ASP A 225 9.28 4.24 17.44
CA ASP A 225 8.83 5.35 18.29
C ASP A 225 9.79 5.50 19.47
N PRO A 226 10.57 6.59 19.54
CA PRO A 226 11.44 6.86 20.69
C PRO A 226 10.69 6.95 22.02
N ASN A 227 9.39 7.25 22.00
CA ASN A 227 8.56 7.32 23.19
C ASN A 227 7.98 5.95 23.61
N ASP A 228 8.09 4.92 22.77
CA ASP A 228 7.64 3.58 23.12
C ASP A 228 8.67 2.93 24.07
N THR A 229 8.25 2.81 25.34
CA THR A 229 9.08 2.23 26.39
C THR A 229 9.18 0.71 26.30
N THR A 230 8.38 0.06 25.45
CA THR A 230 8.37 -1.40 25.28
C THR A 230 9.74 -1.88 24.76
N THR A 231 10.30 -2.89 25.41
CA THR A 231 11.51 -3.57 24.92
C THR A 231 11.18 -4.29 23.62
N GLY A 232 12.02 -4.16 22.58
CA GLY A 232 11.76 -4.79 21.30
C GLY A 232 10.78 -4.06 20.36
N ALA A 233 10.42 -2.80 20.66
CA ALA A 233 9.47 -2.00 19.88
C ALA A 233 10.04 -1.44 18.57
N TYR A 234 10.51 -2.32 17.68
CA TYR A 234 11.17 -1.91 16.44
C TYR A 234 10.21 -1.62 15.29
N PHE A 235 8.95 -2.05 15.38
CA PHE A 235 8.03 -2.04 14.22
C PHE A 235 6.82 -1.14 14.41
N GLY A 236 6.56 -0.66 15.64
CA GLY A 236 5.39 0.15 15.94
C GLY A 236 4.09 -0.66 16.05
N ARG A 237 2.98 0.06 15.84
CA ARG A 237 1.60 -0.41 15.97
C ARG A 237 0.88 -0.33 14.63
N LYS A 238 -0.21 -1.10 14.47
CA LYS A 238 -0.99 -1.13 13.23
C LYS A 238 -0.09 -1.42 12.02
N VAL A 239 0.61 -2.55 12.06
CA VAL A 239 1.74 -2.84 11.16
C VAL A 239 1.68 -4.24 10.55
N LEU A 240 2.09 -4.36 9.29
CA LEU A 240 2.61 -5.61 8.74
C LEU A 240 4.13 -5.47 8.59
N ALA A 241 4.88 -6.23 9.38
CA ALA A 241 6.33 -6.11 9.48
C ALA A 241 7.05 -7.40 9.07
N VAL A 242 8.22 -7.23 8.46
CA VAL A 242 9.14 -8.33 8.15
C VAL A 242 10.48 -8.03 8.80
N SER A 243 10.99 -8.99 9.57
CA SER A 243 12.26 -8.88 10.29
C SER A 243 13.30 -9.87 9.74
N ALA A 244 14.45 -9.97 10.42
CA ALA A 244 15.58 -10.76 9.94
C ALA A 244 15.16 -12.22 9.71
N GLY A 245 15.54 -12.79 8.57
CA GLY A 245 15.19 -14.13 8.12
C GLY A 245 13.72 -14.36 7.78
N GLY A 246 12.86 -13.34 7.88
CA GLY A 246 11.45 -13.43 7.50
C GLY A 246 11.23 -13.39 6.00
N THR A 247 10.15 -14.03 5.53
CA THR A 247 9.76 -14.10 4.12
C THR A 247 8.33 -13.61 3.93
N LEU A 248 8.13 -12.63 3.05
CA LEU A 248 6.80 -12.20 2.62
C LEU A 248 6.62 -12.45 1.11
N MET A 249 5.66 -13.29 0.74
CA MET A 249 5.38 -13.64 -0.66
C MET A 249 3.89 -13.45 -0.96
N LEU A 250 3.52 -12.29 -1.50
CA LEU A 250 2.13 -11.99 -1.85
C LEU A 250 2.01 -11.79 -3.35
N ARG A 251 1.34 -12.69 -4.04
CA ARG A 251 1.16 -12.64 -5.50
C ARG A 251 -0.32 -12.68 -5.85
N GLY A 252 -0.88 -11.53 -6.25
CA GLY A 252 -2.24 -11.42 -6.78
C GLY A 252 -2.28 -11.69 -8.29
N ALA A 253 -3.32 -12.36 -8.76
CA ALA A 253 -3.53 -12.64 -10.18
C ALA A 253 -4.07 -11.44 -10.98
N LYS A 254 -4.60 -10.42 -10.32
CA LYS A 254 -5.25 -9.26 -10.98
C LYS A 254 -4.25 -8.15 -11.28
N GLY A 255 -4.24 -7.66 -12.52
CA GLY A 255 -3.38 -6.56 -12.97
C GLY A 255 -1.95 -6.99 -13.30
N ILE A 256 -1.70 -8.30 -13.44
CA ILE A 256 -0.38 -8.85 -13.74
C ILE A 256 -0.37 -9.59 -15.08
N ARG A 257 0.82 -9.68 -15.68
CA ARG A 257 1.14 -10.64 -16.72
C ARG A 257 2.02 -11.70 -16.08
N LEU A 258 1.56 -12.96 -16.12
CA LEU A 258 2.32 -14.08 -15.55
C LEU A 258 3.67 -14.24 -16.26
N GLY A 259 4.68 -14.63 -15.50
CA GLY A 259 6.04 -14.83 -15.97
C GLY A 259 7.02 -13.89 -15.29
N THR A 260 8.17 -13.69 -15.93
CA THR A 260 9.20 -12.78 -15.43
C THR A 260 8.66 -11.35 -15.40
N ILE A 261 8.92 -10.66 -14.29
CA ILE A 261 8.65 -9.22 -14.18
C ILE A 261 9.63 -8.53 -15.12
N GLU A 262 9.12 -8.12 -16.29
CA GLU A 262 9.93 -7.42 -17.26
C GLU A 262 10.38 -6.07 -16.73
N THR A 263 11.65 -5.76 -16.91
CA THR A 263 12.28 -4.54 -16.41
C THR A 263 12.58 -3.56 -17.55
N SER A 264 11.86 -3.67 -18.66
CA SER A 264 11.92 -2.66 -19.73
C SER A 264 11.11 -1.43 -19.30
N PRO A 265 11.64 -0.20 -19.42
CA PRO A 265 10.92 1.02 -19.07
C PRO A 265 9.60 1.23 -19.82
N ALA A 266 9.38 0.52 -20.93
CA ALA A 266 8.18 0.63 -21.76
C ALA A 266 7.08 -0.38 -21.40
N ASP A 267 7.39 -1.39 -20.59
CA ASP A 267 6.48 -2.50 -20.34
C ASP A 267 5.67 -2.27 -19.06
N SER A 268 4.39 -1.97 -19.26
CA SER A 268 3.43 -1.74 -18.19
C SER A 268 2.60 -2.97 -17.83
N SER A 269 2.91 -4.14 -18.42
CA SER A 269 2.14 -5.37 -18.22
C SER A 269 0.66 -5.11 -18.47
N THR A 270 -0.21 -5.48 -17.53
CA THR A 270 -1.63 -5.13 -17.45
C THR A 270 -1.95 -4.34 -16.18
N SER A 271 -0.93 -3.80 -15.48
CA SER A 271 -1.11 -2.92 -14.31
C SER A 271 -1.66 -1.57 -14.74
N TRP A 272 -1.17 -1.07 -15.89
CA TRP A 272 -1.72 0.09 -16.58
C TRP A 272 -1.52 0.00 -18.10
N VAL A 273 -2.37 0.72 -18.83
CA VAL A 273 -2.42 0.77 -20.30
C VAL A 273 -2.62 2.21 -20.76
N ARG A 274 -2.70 2.44 -22.07
CA ARG A 274 -2.91 3.79 -22.63
C ARG A 274 -4.27 3.87 -23.31
N LEU A 275 -4.88 5.05 -23.26
CA LEU A 275 -5.99 5.37 -24.17
C LEU A 275 -5.54 5.21 -25.61
N ASN A 276 -6.43 4.82 -26.50
CA ASN A 276 -6.18 4.80 -27.94
C ASN A 276 -7.06 5.81 -28.72
N GLN A 277 -7.86 6.60 -27.99
CA GLN A 277 -8.74 7.63 -28.52
C GLN A 277 -8.85 8.80 -27.55
N ASN A 278 -9.05 10.01 -28.08
CA ASN A 278 -9.30 11.18 -27.25
C ASN A 278 -10.66 11.05 -26.55
N LEU A 279 -10.71 11.46 -25.29
CA LEU A 279 -11.94 11.69 -24.55
C LEU A 279 -12.14 13.20 -24.44
N HIS A 280 -13.34 13.66 -24.73
CA HIS A 280 -13.67 15.09 -24.72
C HIS A 280 -14.11 15.54 -23.34
N GLY A 281 -14.76 14.66 -22.58
CA GLY A 281 -15.41 15.03 -21.32
C GLY A 281 -16.68 15.83 -21.57
N GLY A 282 -17.69 15.63 -20.72
CA GLY A 282 -18.98 16.32 -20.83
C GLY A 282 -19.19 17.40 -19.79
N GLY A 283 -18.26 17.57 -18.84
CA GLY A 283 -18.55 18.22 -17.57
C GLY A 283 -19.88 17.73 -16.97
N SER A 284 -20.66 18.63 -16.40
CA SER A 284 -21.97 18.32 -15.80
C SER A 284 -23.04 17.81 -16.78
N ASN A 285 -22.80 17.83 -18.10
CA ASN A 285 -23.77 17.42 -19.11
C ASN A 285 -23.66 15.93 -19.51
N GLY A 286 -22.76 15.18 -18.86
CA GLY A 286 -22.51 13.76 -19.10
C GLY A 286 -21.58 13.55 -20.29
N GLY A 287 -20.34 13.11 -20.02
CA GLY A 287 -19.38 12.76 -21.06
C GLY A 287 -19.44 11.30 -21.47
N GLU A 288 -18.34 10.83 -22.05
CA GLU A 288 -18.21 9.45 -22.49
C GLU A 288 -18.37 8.46 -21.32
N THR A 289 -19.11 7.37 -21.55
CA THR A 289 -19.30 6.28 -20.57
C THR A 289 -18.56 5.00 -20.98
N SER A 290 -17.81 5.05 -22.08
CA SER A 290 -16.96 3.96 -22.52
C SER A 290 -15.83 4.49 -23.39
N PHE A 291 -14.69 3.79 -23.36
CA PHE A 291 -13.53 4.17 -24.14
C PHE A 291 -12.65 2.96 -24.47
N TYR A 292 -11.76 3.13 -25.45
CA TYR A 292 -10.86 2.08 -25.88
C TYR A 292 -9.43 2.31 -25.38
N VAL A 293 -8.74 1.20 -25.14
CA VAL A 293 -7.34 1.16 -24.70
C VAL A 293 -6.48 0.37 -25.68
N ASP A 294 -5.16 0.56 -25.55
CA ASP A 294 -4.17 0.15 -26.54
C ASP A 294 -3.87 -1.36 -26.59
N ARG A 295 -4.36 -2.16 -25.63
CA ARG A 295 -4.07 -3.60 -25.57
C ARG A 295 -5.14 -4.41 -24.81
N PRO A 296 -5.14 -5.76 -24.97
CA PRO A 296 -6.00 -6.65 -24.20
C PRO A 296 -5.78 -6.61 -22.68
N LEU A 297 -6.88 -6.77 -21.94
CA LEU A 297 -6.93 -6.70 -20.48
C LEU A 297 -7.56 -7.98 -19.89
N PRO A 298 -6.83 -9.10 -19.80
CA PRO A 298 -7.40 -10.41 -19.48
C PRO A 298 -7.93 -10.55 -18.04
N THR A 299 -7.49 -9.70 -17.11
CA THR A 299 -7.84 -9.81 -15.68
C THR A 299 -8.71 -8.66 -15.18
N TRP A 300 -8.99 -7.67 -16.02
CA TRP A 300 -9.84 -6.53 -15.67
C TRP A 300 -11.29 -6.91 -15.92
N GLY A 301 -12.21 -6.48 -15.05
CA GLY A 301 -13.61 -6.86 -15.17
C GLY A 301 -14.56 -5.96 -14.38
N ASN A 302 -15.82 -6.37 -14.35
CA ASN A 302 -16.88 -5.66 -13.63
C ASN A 302 -16.52 -5.46 -12.15
N GLY A 303 -16.77 -4.27 -11.62
CA GLY A 303 -16.47 -3.86 -10.25
C GLY A 303 -15.02 -3.39 -10.02
N ASP A 304 -14.14 -3.49 -11.01
CA ASP A 304 -12.78 -2.99 -10.87
C ASP A 304 -12.73 -1.46 -10.93
N HIS A 305 -11.98 -0.88 -10.00
CA HIS A 305 -11.65 0.53 -9.99
C HIS A 305 -10.45 0.78 -10.91
N ILE A 306 -10.58 1.79 -11.74
CA ILE A 306 -9.52 2.30 -12.61
C ILE A 306 -9.38 3.80 -12.45
N VAL A 307 -8.23 4.32 -12.86
CA VAL A 307 -7.99 5.75 -12.96
C VAL A 307 -7.55 6.11 -14.38
N VAL A 308 -8.08 7.20 -14.91
CA VAL A 308 -7.63 7.82 -16.17
C VAL A 308 -6.88 9.11 -15.82
N THR A 309 -5.60 9.18 -16.17
CA THR A 309 -4.74 10.30 -15.77
C THR A 309 -5.10 11.58 -16.51
N ALA A 310 -4.94 12.72 -15.85
CA ALA A 310 -4.93 14.02 -16.51
C ALA A 310 -3.86 14.04 -17.62
N THR A 311 -4.15 14.79 -18.70
CA THR A 311 -3.19 15.04 -19.80
C THR A 311 -2.89 16.54 -19.97
N ASP A 312 -3.31 17.34 -19.00
CA ASP A 312 -3.05 18.77 -18.90
C ASP A 312 -2.33 19.10 -17.58
N TYR A 313 -2.21 20.39 -17.27
CA TYR A 313 -1.52 20.88 -16.07
C TYR A 313 -2.35 20.77 -14.77
N LEU A 314 -3.59 20.27 -14.83
CA LEU A 314 -4.51 20.22 -13.70
C LEU A 314 -4.60 18.79 -13.16
N PRO A 315 -3.87 18.45 -12.07
CA PRO A 315 -3.86 17.08 -11.54
C PRO A 315 -5.24 16.60 -11.10
N GLY A 316 -6.14 17.53 -10.75
CA GLY A 316 -7.54 17.24 -10.40
C GLY A 316 -8.40 16.74 -11.56
N HIS A 317 -7.92 16.77 -12.80
CA HIS A 317 -8.58 16.15 -13.95
C HIS A 317 -8.25 14.66 -14.09
N THR A 318 -7.53 14.08 -13.13
CA THR A 318 -7.41 12.62 -13.02
C THR A 318 -8.70 12.05 -12.45
N GLU A 319 -9.31 11.10 -13.15
CA GLU A 319 -10.65 10.61 -12.83
C GLU A 319 -10.65 9.13 -12.51
N GLU A 320 -11.42 8.75 -11.49
CA GLU A 320 -11.62 7.37 -11.07
C GLU A 320 -12.95 6.84 -11.60
N PHE A 321 -12.97 5.61 -12.07
CA PHE A 321 -14.17 4.96 -12.59
C PHE A 321 -14.26 3.53 -12.08
N VAL A 322 -15.49 3.02 -11.95
CA VAL A 322 -15.74 1.58 -11.79
C VAL A 322 -16.09 1.00 -13.15
N ILE A 323 -15.48 -0.13 -13.50
CA ILE A 323 -15.76 -0.85 -14.73
C ILE A 323 -17.10 -1.59 -14.58
N SER A 324 -18.00 -1.46 -15.56
CA SER A 324 -19.16 -2.34 -15.70
C SER A 324 -18.88 -3.51 -16.65
N ASN A 325 -18.09 -3.29 -17.69
CA ASN A 325 -17.77 -4.31 -18.69
C ASN A 325 -16.47 -4.04 -19.44
N VAL A 326 -15.80 -5.12 -19.87
CA VAL A 326 -14.63 -5.10 -20.75
C VAL A 326 -14.90 -6.00 -21.96
N THR A 327 -14.86 -5.44 -23.16
CA THR A 327 -15.04 -6.19 -24.42
C THR A 327 -13.88 -5.93 -25.36
N THR A 328 -13.69 -6.80 -26.36
CA THR A 328 -12.71 -6.56 -27.42
C THR A 328 -13.40 -6.66 -28.78
N ASP A 329 -13.15 -5.70 -29.65
CA ASP A 329 -13.62 -5.67 -31.03
C ASP A 329 -12.50 -5.24 -31.99
N ALA A 330 -12.84 -4.96 -33.25
CA ALA A 330 -11.87 -4.59 -34.28
C ALA A 330 -11.10 -3.28 -33.99
N THR A 331 -11.61 -2.43 -33.09
CA THR A 331 -11.00 -1.16 -32.66
C THR A 331 -10.02 -1.34 -31.51
N GLY A 332 -10.11 -2.46 -30.78
CA GLY A 332 -9.29 -2.77 -29.61
C GLY A 332 -10.12 -3.21 -28.41
N THR A 333 -9.56 -3.05 -27.22
CA THR A 333 -10.25 -3.38 -25.96
C THR A 333 -11.02 -2.18 -25.46
N LYS A 334 -12.34 -2.34 -25.32
CA LYS A 334 -13.28 -1.34 -24.83
C LYS A 334 -13.57 -1.55 -23.36
N ILE A 335 -13.44 -0.49 -22.58
CA ILE A 335 -13.88 -0.39 -21.20
C ILE A 335 -15.20 0.37 -21.16
N THR A 336 -16.19 -0.14 -20.43
CA THR A 336 -17.45 0.55 -20.14
C THR A 336 -17.51 0.89 -18.66
N ILE A 337 -17.87 2.13 -18.34
CA ILE A 337 -18.01 2.66 -16.99
C ILE A 337 -19.34 2.16 -16.40
N ASP A 338 -19.37 1.85 -15.12
CA ASP A 338 -20.60 1.65 -14.37
C ASP A 338 -21.27 3.01 -14.10
N THR A 339 -22.27 3.32 -14.92
CA THR A 339 -23.02 4.58 -14.84
C THR A 339 -23.95 4.66 -13.63
N SER A 340 -24.09 3.58 -12.84
CA SER A 340 -24.87 3.58 -11.60
C SER A 340 -24.11 4.20 -10.43
N GLN A 341 -22.78 4.34 -10.54
CA GLN A 341 -21.95 5.04 -9.57
C GLN A 341 -22.39 6.51 -9.41
N PRO A 342 -22.15 7.14 -8.26
CA PRO A 342 -22.39 8.57 -8.12
C PRO A 342 -21.39 9.39 -8.95
N ALA A 343 -21.81 10.57 -9.40
CA ALA A 343 -20.90 11.53 -10.03
C ALA A 343 -19.73 11.88 -9.07
N PRO A 344 -18.49 12.04 -9.59
CA PRO A 344 -18.12 12.10 -11.01
C PRO A 344 -17.81 10.73 -11.66
N MET A 345 -17.91 9.62 -10.95
CA MET A 345 -17.46 8.30 -11.44
C MET A 345 -18.38 7.66 -12.50
N ASN A 346 -19.49 8.33 -12.85
CA ASN A 346 -20.51 7.79 -13.75
C ASN A 346 -20.32 8.12 -15.22
N ALA A 347 -19.44 9.07 -15.55
CA ALA A 347 -19.07 9.45 -16.92
C ALA A 347 -17.80 10.33 -16.91
N VAL A 348 -17.07 10.37 -18.01
CA VAL A 348 -15.87 11.21 -18.16
C VAL A 348 -16.23 12.70 -18.08
N GLN A 349 -15.61 13.43 -17.16
CA GLN A 349 -15.89 14.84 -16.94
C GLN A 349 -14.94 15.75 -17.73
N ASN A 350 -13.66 15.38 -17.81
CA ASN A 350 -12.58 16.19 -18.34
C ASN A 350 -12.00 15.58 -19.63
N PRO A 351 -11.35 16.40 -20.47
CA PRO A 351 -10.68 15.88 -21.66
C PRO A 351 -9.44 15.06 -21.28
N HIS A 352 -9.27 13.92 -21.96
CA HIS A 352 -8.08 13.08 -21.86
C HIS A 352 -7.54 12.80 -23.26
N TRP A 353 -6.25 13.09 -23.46
CA TRP A 353 -5.60 12.83 -24.74
C TRP A 353 -5.36 11.32 -24.92
N GLY A 354 -5.69 10.79 -26.09
CA GLY A 354 -5.49 9.37 -26.42
C GLY A 354 -4.75 9.13 -27.73
N GLN A 355 -4.12 10.17 -28.27
CA GLN A 355 -3.25 10.08 -29.44
C GLN A 355 -1.78 10.40 -29.08
N GLY A 356 -0.83 9.76 -29.76
CA GLY A 356 0.58 10.16 -29.68
C GLY A 356 0.82 11.48 -30.42
N TYR A 357 1.88 12.19 -30.04
CA TYR A 357 2.30 13.39 -30.76
C TYR A 357 3.27 13.02 -31.89
N ASP A 358 2.85 13.17 -33.14
CA ASP A 358 3.70 12.96 -34.32
C ASP A 358 4.69 14.11 -34.51
N TYR A 359 5.97 13.81 -34.34
CA TYR A 359 7.06 14.77 -34.47
C TYR A 359 7.80 14.66 -35.81
N SER A 360 7.28 13.91 -36.78
CA SER A 360 7.89 13.73 -38.12
C SER A 360 8.16 15.07 -38.82
N SER A 361 7.25 16.04 -38.70
CA SER A 361 7.43 17.38 -39.27
C SER A 361 8.53 18.20 -38.58
N VAL A 362 8.83 17.90 -37.31
CA VAL A 362 9.94 18.51 -36.56
C VAL A 362 11.27 17.92 -37.03
N VAL A 363 11.34 16.59 -37.13
CA VAL A 363 12.53 15.89 -37.65
C VAL A 363 12.83 16.30 -39.09
N ALA A 364 11.82 16.38 -39.96
CA ALA A 364 12.02 16.79 -41.36
C ALA A 364 12.60 18.21 -41.50
N LYS A 365 12.28 19.12 -40.56
CA LYS A 365 12.85 20.48 -40.53
C LYS A 365 14.28 20.54 -39.99
N HIS A 366 14.73 19.51 -39.28
CA HIS A 366 16.04 19.42 -38.64
C HIS A 366 16.79 18.14 -39.05
N SER A 367 16.54 17.67 -40.28
CA SER A 367 17.08 16.43 -40.83
C SER A 367 18.60 16.41 -40.72
N CYS A 368 19.14 15.46 -39.97
CA CYS A 368 20.57 15.23 -39.90
C CYS A 368 21.05 14.48 -41.14
N ASP A 369 22.19 14.90 -41.69
CA ASP A 369 23.04 14.01 -42.47
C ASP A 369 23.79 13.11 -41.47
N PRO A 370 23.52 11.80 -41.40
CA PRO A 370 24.18 10.90 -40.47
C PRO A 370 25.70 10.82 -40.68
N ASP A 371 26.20 11.21 -41.86
CA ASP A 371 27.63 11.26 -42.16
C ASP A 371 28.28 12.57 -41.68
N HIS A 372 27.50 13.60 -41.35
CA HIS A 372 27.96 14.94 -40.92
C HIS A 372 27.23 15.47 -39.66
N PRO A 373 27.43 14.85 -38.49
CA PRO A 373 26.69 15.16 -37.25
C PRO A 373 26.96 16.54 -36.62
N PHE A 374 27.94 17.28 -37.15
CA PHE A 374 28.34 18.62 -36.68
C PHE A 374 28.14 19.70 -37.75
N ASP A 375 27.31 19.47 -38.78
CA ASP A 375 27.00 20.50 -39.78
C ASP A 375 26.38 21.74 -39.09
N PRO A 376 27.05 22.90 -39.09
CA PRO A 376 26.53 24.12 -38.50
C PRO A 376 25.31 24.70 -39.26
N VAL A 377 25.02 24.18 -40.46
CA VAL A 377 23.85 24.56 -41.29
C VAL A 377 22.64 23.66 -41.00
N HIS A 378 22.85 22.38 -40.67
CA HIS A 378 21.81 21.40 -40.32
C HIS A 378 22.15 20.67 -38.99
N PRO A 379 22.09 21.37 -37.84
CA PRO A 379 22.41 20.74 -36.57
C PRO A 379 21.42 19.61 -36.26
N CYS A 380 21.93 18.48 -35.74
CA CYS A 380 21.18 17.32 -35.29
C CYS A 380 20.35 17.63 -34.03
N VAL A 381 19.36 18.52 -34.15
CA VAL A 381 18.48 18.93 -33.05
C VAL A 381 17.07 18.43 -33.33
N GLY A 382 16.68 17.38 -32.63
CA GLY A 382 15.33 16.84 -32.70
C GLY A 382 15.16 15.59 -31.84
N PRO A 383 13.91 15.23 -31.52
CA PRO A 383 13.63 13.98 -30.83
C PRO A 383 14.06 12.79 -31.70
N ILE A 384 14.84 11.88 -31.12
CA ILE A 384 15.21 10.60 -31.72
C ILE A 384 14.23 9.55 -31.18
N PRO A 385 13.75 8.59 -32.00
CA PRO A 385 12.93 7.49 -31.51
C PRO A 385 13.59 6.79 -30.32
N ASP A 386 12.85 6.64 -29.22
CA ASP A 386 13.35 5.95 -28.04
C ASP A 386 13.63 4.47 -28.41
N PRO A 387 14.89 4.02 -28.37
CA PRO A 387 15.23 2.64 -28.71
C PRO A 387 14.55 1.62 -27.78
N ASN A 388 14.13 2.02 -26.57
CA ASN A 388 13.45 1.16 -25.60
C ASN A 388 11.98 0.90 -25.93
N LEU A 389 11.38 1.65 -26.87
CA LEU A 389 9.97 1.47 -27.27
C LEU A 389 9.79 0.41 -28.38
N LYS A 390 10.87 -0.05 -29.02
CA LYS A 390 10.79 -1.00 -30.14
C LYS A 390 10.16 -2.32 -29.71
N GLY A 391 9.01 -2.67 -30.31
CA GLY A 391 8.32 -3.93 -30.08
C GLY A 391 7.49 -4.02 -28.79
N ILE A 392 7.50 -2.97 -27.97
CA ILE A 392 6.77 -2.90 -26.69
C ILE A 392 5.66 -1.84 -26.76
N SER A 393 5.86 -0.78 -27.54
CA SER A 393 4.86 0.25 -27.75
C SER A 393 3.96 -0.06 -28.94
N THR A 394 2.67 0.22 -28.76
CA THR A 394 1.69 0.30 -29.86
C THR A 394 1.80 1.61 -30.64
N LEU A 395 2.60 2.57 -30.16
CA LEU A 395 2.85 3.82 -30.86
C LEU A 395 3.89 3.65 -31.98
N PRO A 396 3.66 4.30 -33.14
CA PRO A 396 4.69 4.47 -34.16
C PRO A 396 5.97 5.10 -33.59
N SER A 397 7.13 4.68 -34.07
CA SER A 397 8.43 5.14 -33.57
C SER A 397 8.67 6.65 -33.72
N ASN A 398 7.94 7.31 -34.63
CA ASN A 398 7.97 8.77 -34.85
C ASN A 398 6.95 9.55 -34.01
N GLN A 399 6.40 8.96 -32.95
CA GLN A 399 5.47 9.62 -32.03
C GLN A 399 6.00 9.66 -30.60
N ILE A 400 5.69 10.74 -29.88
CA ILE A 400 5.91 10.86 -28.44
C ILE A 400 4.65 10.36 -27.72
N GLU A 401 4.84 9.58 -26.64
CA GLU A 401 3.75 9.08 -25.81
C GLU A 401 3.14 10.23 -24.99
N THR A 402 1.99 10.72 -25.45
CA THR A 402 1.19 11.78 -24.81
C THR A 402 -0.18 11.28 -24.36
N ARG A 403 -0.47 9.99 -24.52
CA ARG A 403 -1.79 9.42 -24.23
C ARG A 403 -1.96 9.25 -22.73
N ALA A 404 -3.17 9.49 -22.23
CA ALA A 404 -3.51 9.26 -20.84
C ALA A 404 -3.26 7.80 -20.49
N ILE A 405 -2.75 7.60 -19.27
CA ILE A 405 -2.65 6.28 -18.67
C ILE A 405 -4.03 5.92 -18.13
N VAL A 406 -4.46 4.70 -18.41
CA VAL A 406 -5.57 4.05 -17.73
C VAL A 406 -4.95 2.99 -16.82
N ALA A 407 -5.03 3.16 -15.52
CA ALA A 407 -4.39 2.27 -14.55
C ALA A 407 -5.41 1.53 -13.71
N LEU A 408 -5.18 0.24 -13.49
CA LEU A 408 -6.00 -0.57 -12.59
C LEU A 408 -5.65 -0.23 -11.14
N LEU A 409 -6.64 0.05 -10.32
CA LEU A 409 -6.47 0.23 -8.87
C LEU A 409 -6.79 -1.06 -8.10
N THR A 410 -7.85 -1.78 -8.49
CA THR A 410 -8.25 -3.01 -7.81
C THR A 410 -7.21 -4.12 -7.98
N ARG A 411 -6.93 -4.85 -6.91
CA ARG A 411 -6.12 -6.09 -6.92
C ARG A 411 -6.87 -7.22 -6.22
N SER A 412 -6.42 -8.45 -6.41
CA SER A 412 -7.03 -9.64 -5.78
C SER A 412 -6.54 -9.88 -4.36
N ILE A 413 -5.38 -9.31 -4.00
CA ILE A 413 -4.91 -9.21 -2.62
C ILE A 413 -4.91 -7.72 -2.26
N ARG A 414 -5.49 -7.38 -1.11
CA ARG A 414 -5.50 -6.03 -0.56
C ARG A 414 -4.95 -6.03 0.86
N ILE A 415 -4.10 -5.07 1.18
CA ILE A 415 -3.72 -4.70 2.54
C ILE A 415 -4.31 -3.33 2.81
N ALA A 416 -5.20 -3.22 3.79
CA ALA A 416 -5.99 -2.01 4.00
C ALA A 416 -6.04 -1.59 5.47
N SER A 417 -6.16 -0.28 5.68
CA SER A 417 -6.42 0.28 6.99
C SER A 417 -7.84 -0.03 7.45
N GLU A 418 -8.00 -0.26 8.74
CA GLU A 418 -9.29 -0.37 9.41
C GLU A 418 -9.28 0.40 10.73
N GLY A 419 -10.43 0.90 11.17
CA GLY A 419 -10.61 1.58 12.46
C GLY A 419 -10.55 0.63 13.66
N ALA A 420 -11.03 1.10 14.81
CA ALA A 420 -11.34 0.26 15.96
C ALA A 420 -12.74 0.62 16.48
N PRO A 421 -13.62 -0.36 16.78
CA PRO A 421 -13.41 -1.81 16.58
C PRO A 421 -13.34 -2.19 15.09
N ALA A 422 -12.80 -3.38 14.81
CA ALA A 422 -12.78 -3.96 13.46
C ALA A 422 -14.21 -4.12 12.91
N VAL A 423 -14.39 -3.91 11.60
CA VAL A 423 -15.67 -4.00 10.91
C VAL A 423 -15.75 -5.36 10.22
N LEU A 424 -16.53 -6.26 10.82
CA LEU A 424 -16.58 -7.67 10.40
C LEU A 424 -17.59 -8.01 9.28
N PRO A 425 -18.74 -7.33 9.10
CA PRO A 425 -19.65 -7.62 8.00
C PRO A 425 -19.06 -7.27 6.63
N ARG A 426 -19.32 -8.08 5.60
CA ARG A 426 -19.00 -7.76 4.19
C ARG A 426 -20.06 -6.89 3.53
N ASP A 427 -20.38 -5.78 4.18
CA ASP A 427 -21.27 -4.79 3.59
C ASP A 427 -20.43 -3.80 2.77
N PRO A 428 -20.62 -3.70 1.44
CA PRO A 428 -19.87 -2.76 0.61
C PRO A 428 -20.06 -1.29 1.02
N ASP A 429 -21.14 -0.97 1.74
CA ASP A 429 -21.39 0.38 2.25
C ASP A 429 -20.69 0.64 3.61
N SER A 430 -20.07 -0.39 4.21
CA SER A 430 -19.36 -0.24 5.48
C SER A 430 -18.02 0.47 5.31
N ALA A 431 -17.87 1.60 6.00
CA ALA A 431 -16.62 2.33 6.05
C ALA A 431 -15.65 1.70 7.06
N HIS A 432 -14.77 0.81 6.59
CA HIS A 432 -13.70 0.20 7.43
C HIS A 432 -12.74 1.25 7.99
N PHE A 433 -12.44 2.31 7.23
CA PHE A 433 -11.60 3.42 7.67
C PHE A 433 -12.23 4.76 7.27
N PRO A 434 -13.18 5.28 8.08
CA PRO A 434 -13.96 6.45 7.69
C PRO A 434 -13.10 7.71 7.62
N ALA A 435 -13.26 8.45 6.51
CA ALA A 435 -12.62 9.74 6.31
C ALA A 435 -13.18 10.76 7.32
N THR A 436 -12.43 11.01 8.38
CA THR A 436 -12.74 12.04 9.38
C THR A 436 -11.60 13.04 9.45
N ALA A 437 -11.92 14.30 9.78
CA ALA A 437 -10.90 15.34 9.88
C ALA A 437 -9.82 14.91 10.89
N ASN A 438 -8.55 14.99 10.48
CA ASN A 438 -7.39 14.57 11.26
C ASN A 438 -7.26 13.05 11.54
N ASN A 439 -8.08 12.19 10.94
CA ASN A 439 -7.87 10.74 11.00
C ASN A 439 -6.95 10.28 9.86
N TYR A 440 -5.64 10.43 10.11
CA TYR A 440 -4.59 9.98 9.20
C TYR A 440 -3.83 8.77 9.76
N TYR A 441 -4.39 8.07 10.75
CA TYR A 441 -3.76 6.94 11.43
C TYR A 441 -4.11 5.62 10.74
N GLY A 442 -3.62 5.45 9.52
CA GLY A 442 -3.70 4.19 8.79
C GLY A 442 -2.74 3.13 9.33
N GLY A 443 -2.86 1.90 8.84
CA GLY A 443 -1.83 0.88 9.03
C GLY A 443 -0.59 1.18 8.21
N HIS A 444 0.54 0.58 8.53
CA HIS A 444 1.78 0.77 7.77
C HIS A 444 2.47 -0.57 7.56
N THR A 445 3.49 -0.59 6.69
CA THR A 445 4.40 -1.73 6.61
C THR A 445 5.81 -1.28 6.87
N ILE A 446 6.66 -2.20 7.32
CA ILE A 446 8.08 -1.95 7.50
C ILE A 446 8.87 -3.24 7.29
N ILE A 447 9.90 -3.15 6.47
CA ILE A 447 10.87 -4.20 6.20
C ILE A 447 12.18 -3.76 6.87
N ARG A 448 12.81 -4.68 7.59
CA ARG A 448 14.08 -4.46 8.28
C ARG A 448 15.17 -5.36 7.69
N GLU A 449 16.41 -4.90 7.86
CA GLU A 449 17.65 -5.56 7.42
C GLU A 449 17.69 -7.08 7.63
N ALA A 450 18.38 -7.78 6.73
CA ALA A 450 18.59 -9.22 6.80
C ALA A 450 17.30 -10.07 6.72
N PHE A 451 16.19 -9.54 6.17
CA PHE A 451 15.05 -10.38 5.79
C PHE A 451 15.46 -11.39 4.70
N ASN A 452 14.75 -12.52 4.60
CA ASN A 452 15.09 -13.60 3.66
C ASN A 452 14.54 -13.35 2.25
N SER A 453 13.26 -12.99 2.13
CA SER A 453 12.67 -12.62 0.84
C SER A 453 11.47 -11.68 1.00
N TYR A 454 11.28 -10.80 0.02
CA TYR A 454 10.14 -9.90 -0.08
C TYR A 454 9.70 -9.82 -1.55
N GLU A 455 8.63 -10.54 -1.86
CA GLU A 455 8.10 -10.74 -3.21
C GLU A 455 6.63 -10.34 -3.24
N VAL A 456 6.38 -9.08 -3.58
CA VAL A 456 5.02 -8.53 -3.59
C VAL A 456 4.64 -8.15 -5.01
N GLN A 457 3.67 -8.88 -5.58
CA GLN A 457 3.15 -8.65 -6.91
C GLN A 457 1.63 -8.53 -6.92
N GLY A 458 1.08 -7.53 -7.62
CA GLY A 458 -0.37 -7.44 -7.80
C GLY A 458 -1.14 -7.31 -6.49
N VAL A 459 -0.61 -6.51 -5.55
CA VAL A 459 -1.22 -6.23 -4.23
C VAL A 459 -1.69 -4.78 -4.18
N GLU A 460 -2.88 -4.54 -3.64
CA GLU A 460 -3.41 -3.21 -3.38
C GLU A 460 -3.12 -2.79 -1.94
N PHE A 461 -2.51 -1.63 -1.75
CA PHE A 461 -2.28 -1.00 -0.46
C PHE A 461 -3.24 0.19 -0.34
N TYR A 462 -4.32 0.01 0.43
CA TYR A 462 -5.43 0.97 0.49
C TYR A 462 -5.46 1.71 1.82
N GLN A 463 -5.40 3.04 1.76
CA GLN A 463 -5.50 3.93 2.93
C GLN A 463 -4.43 3.70 4.01
N LEU A 464 -3.28 3.14 3.62
CA LEU A 464 -2.15 2.95 4.53
C LEU A 464 -1.33 4.23 4.73
N GLY A 465 -0.47 4.20 5.75
CA GLY A 465 0.35 5.30 6.24
C GLY A 465 -0.16 5.87 7.56
N GLN A 466 0.73 6.33 8.42
CA GLN A 466 0.36 7.17 9.58
C GLN A 466 0.79 8.61 9.29
N GLY A 467 -0.16 9.42 8.79
CA GLY A 467 0.10 10.79 8.37
C GLY A 467 0.68 11.64 9.49
N GLY A 468 1.81 12.30 9.21
CA GLY A 468 2.55 13.12 10.17
C GLY A 468 3.53 12.36 11.06
N ALA A 469 3.55 11.02 11.01
CA ALA A 469 4.51 10.20 11.73
C ALA A 469 5.62 9.68 10.79
N ILE A 470 6.88 10.00 11.11
CA ILE A 470 8.06 9.60 10.31
C ILE A 470 8.24 8.08 10.37
N GLY A 471 8.59 7.44 9.25
CA GLY A 471 8.86 6.00 9.20
C GLY A 471 7.63 5.08 9.17
N ARG A 472 6.41 5.64 9.04
CA ARG A 472 5.15 4.88 9.01
C ARG A 472 4.46 5.00 7.65
N TYR A 473 5.03 4.33 6.65
CA TYR A 473 4.60 4.43 5.25
C TYR A 473 3.86 3.16 4.77
N PRO A 474 3.07 3.22 3.69
CA PRO A 474 2.40 2.04 3.13
C PRO A 474 3.35 0.91 2.77
N ILE A 475 4.47 1.25 2.12
CA ILE A 475 5.57 0.33 1.82
C ILE A 475 6.86 1.01 2.26
N HIS A 476 7.55 0.43 3.24
CA HIS A 476 8.75 1.03 3.83
C HIS A 476 9.89 0.03 3.94
N PHE A 477 10.85 0.13 3.03
CA PHE A 477 12.16 -0.49 3.16
C PHE A 477 13.01 0.43 4.05
N HIS A 478 13.23 0.03 5.31
CA HIS A 478 13.89 0.87 6.31
C HIS A 478 15.25 0.30 6.71
N MET A 479 16.28 0.93 6.15
CA MET A 479 17.68 0.65 6.41
C MET A 479 18.05 -0.82 6.21
N ASP A 480 17.46 -1.47 5.20
CA ASP A 480 17.68 -2.89 4.92
C ASP A 480 19.09 -3.20 4.40
N ARG A 481 19.85 -2.16 4.06
CA ARG A 481 21.14 -2.25 3.38
C ARG A 481 21.01 -3.08 2.09
N SER A 482 21.94 -3.99 1.85
CA SER A 482 21.96 -4.87 0.69
C SER A 482 20.86 -5.92 0.85
N VAL A 483 19.78 -5.78 0.08
CA VAL A 483 18.69 -6.76 0.06
C VAL A 483 19.04 -7.99 -0.79
N PRO A 484 18.34 -9.12 -0.62
CA PRO A 484 18.45 -10.27 -1.51
C PRO A 484 18.36 -9.85 -2.99
N GLN A 485 19.47 -10.05 -3.72
CA GLN A 485 19.59 -9.70 -5.13
C GLN A 485 18.94 -10.78 -6.02
N PRO A 486 18.46 -10.42 -7.22
CA PRO A 486 18.02 -11.40 -8.21
C PRO A 486 19.09 -12.45 -8.47
N ASP A 487 18.72 -13.72 -8.37
CA ASP A 487 19.48 -14.78 -9.03
C ASP A 487 19.16 -14.72 -10.53
N VAL A 488 20.17 -14.82 -11.38
CA VAL A 488 20.05 -14.74 -12.85
C VAL A 488 19.36 -15.97 -13.47
N THR A 489 18.62 -16.74 -12.66
CA THR A 489 17.77 -17.85 -13.08
C THR A 489 16.29 -17.45 -13.05
N THR A 490 15.54 -17.95 -14.03
CA THR A 490 14.49 -17.24 -14.80
C THR A 490 13.21 -16.76 -14.11
N LEU A 491 13.07 -16.76 -12.78
CA LEU A 491 11.84 -16.28 -12.12
C LEU A 491 12.05 -15.50 -10.80
N ASN A 492 13.27 -15.39 -10.29
CA ASN A 492 13.53 -14.73 -9.01
C ASN A 492 14.20 -13.38 -9.20
N LEU A 493 13.41 -12.30 -9.20
CA LEU A 493 13.93 -10.93 -9.25
C LEU A 493 14.61 -10.47 -7.93
N GLY A 494 14.78 -11.37 -6.96
CA GLY A 494 15.22 -11.00 -5.61
C GLY A 494 14.11 -10.25 -4.90
N THR A 495 14.45 -9.13 -4.26
CA THR A 495 13.49 -8.27 -3.56
C THR A 495 12.72 -7.36 -4.52
N TYR A 496 11.39 -7.45 -4.54
CA TYR A 496 10.58 -6.61 -5.43
C TYR A 496 9.19 -6.23 -4.93
N VAL A 497 8.71 -5.09 -5.45
CA VAL A 497 7.30 -4.67 -5.46
C VAL A 497 6.91 -4.43 -6.91
N ALA A 498 5.99 -5.22 -7.45
CA ALA A 498 5.63 -5.16 -8.86
C ALA A 498 4.12 -5.18 -9.10
N ASP A 499 3.65 -4.45 -10.12
CA ASP A 499 2.23 -4.43 -10.52
C ASP A 499 1.26 -4.07 -9.37
N CYS A 500 1.73 -3.45 -8.29
CA CYS A 500 0.93 -3.12 -7.12
C CYS A 500 0.20 -1.79 -7.30
N SER A 501 -0.86 -1.57 -6.53
CA SER A 501 -1.53 -0.27 -6.44
C SER A 501 -1.40 0.27 -5.01
N ILE A 502 -1.18 1.57 -4.88
CA ILE A 502 -1.17 2.27 -3.59
C ILE A 502 -2.15 3.43 -3.69
N VAL A 503 -3.25 3.34 -2.94
CA VAL A 503 -4.45 4.13 -3.18
C VAL A 503 -4.89 4.86 -1.91
N ASP A 504 -5.21 6.15 -2.07
CA ASP A 504 -5.67 7.04 -0.99
C ASP A 504 -4.75 6.99 0.25
N SER A 505 -3.43 7.05 0.02
CA SER A 505 -2.47 6.90 1.10
C SER A 505 -2.46 8.11 2.02
N MET A 506 -2.41 7.84 3.32
CA MET A 506 -2.29 8.83 4.40
C MET A 506 -0.90 9.48 4.43
N THR A 507 0.02 9.04 3.58
CA THR A 507 1.34 9.63 3.34
C THR A 507 1.85 9.19 1.96
N ARG A 508 3.17 9.08 1.77
CA ARG A 508 3.87 8.55 0.60
C ARG A 508 3.33 7.20 0.12
N PHE A 509 3.69 6.77 -1.09
CA PHE A 509 3.38 5.44 -1.62
C PHE A 509 4.42 4.39 -1.21
N ILE A 510 5.65 4.55 -1.69
CA ILE A 510 6.77 3.63 -1.42
C ILE A 510 7.96 4.46 -0.95
N THR A 511 8.53 4.07 0.18
CA THR A 511 9.73 4.68 0.76
C THR A 511 10.85 3.66 0.77
N VAL A 512 11.99 4.05 0.19
CA VAL A 512 13.25 3.30 0.25
C VAL A 512 14.24 4.16 1.01
N HIS A 513 14.63 3.72 2.19
CA HIS A 513 15.47 4.47 3.12
C HIS A 513 16.73 3.67 3.44
N ALA A 514 17.90 4.16 3.02
CA ALA A 514 19.21 3.52 3.18
C ALA A 514 19.27 2.03 2.74
N THR A 515 18.42 1.67 1.77
CA THR A 515 18.26 0.31 1.23
C THR A 515 18.78 0.26 -0.21
N GLN A 516 19.44 -0.84 -0.58
CA GLN A 516 20.05 -1.04 -1.89
C GLN A 516 19.54 -2.29 -2.58
N GLY A 517 19.32 -2.20 -3.90
CA GLY A 517 19.06 -3.34 -4.77
C GLY A 517 17.61 -3.82 -4.87
N VAL A 518 16.64 -3.03 -4.39
CA VAL A 518 15.20 -3.30 -4.52
C VAL A 518 14.74 -3.06 -5.96
N THR A 519 13.82 -3.89 -6.46
CA THR A 519 13.14 -3.66 -7.74
C THR A 519 11.72 -3.16 -7.53
N LEU A 520 11.41 -1.96 -8.01
CA LEU A 520 10.06 -1.42 -8.09
C LEU A 520 9.65 -1.36 -9.57
N ALA A 521 8.57 -2.04 -9.96
CA ALA A 521 8.16 -2.11 -11.36
C ALA A 521 6.63 -2.01 -11.54
N ARG A 522 6.14 -1.18 -12.47
CA ARG A 522 4.72 -1.16 -12.86
C ARG A 522 3.74 -0.86 -11.73
N ASN A 523 4.19 -0.16 -10.70
CA ASN A 523 3.37 0.18 -9.55
C ASN A 523 2.56 1.45 -9.81
N VAL A 524 1.28 1.43 -9.42
CA VAL A 524 0.34 2.53 -9.61
C VAL A 524 0.13 3.23 -8.28
N GLY A 525 0.51 4.50 -8.20
CA GLY A 525 0.20 5.36 -7.05
C GLY A 525 -0.95 6.31 -7.40
N TYR A 526 -2.00 6.35 -6.58
CA TYR A 526 -3.14 7.25 -6.78
C TYR A 526 -3.62 7.85 -5.45
N LYS A 527 -3.65 9.19 -5.38
CA LYS A 527 -3.98 9.98 -4.18
C LYS A 527 -3.06 9.67 -2.98
N SER A 528 -2.01 10.48 -2.80
CA SER A 528 -1.19 10.50 -1.57
C SER A 528 -1.37 11.80 -0.79
N ILE A 529 -1.17 11.74 0.51
CA ILE A 529 -0.85 12.94 1.30
C ILE A 529 0.65 13.23 1.16
N GLY A 530 0.98 14.25 0.38
CA GLY A 530 2.37 14.63 0.09
C GLY A 530 2.96 13.89 -1.10
N HIS A 531 4.29 13.75 -1.13
CA HIS A 531 5.03 13.07 -2.21
C HIS A 531 4.62 11.60 -2.34
N GLY A 532 4.74 11.01 -3.54
CA GLY A 532 4.40 9.61 -3.81
C GLY A 532 5.57 8.65 -3.53
N PHE A 533 6.43 8.43 -4.53
CA PHE A 533 7.63 7.60 -4.39
C PHE A 533 8.78 8.41 -3.77
N TYR A 534 9.50 7.84 -2.81
CA TYR A 534 10.47 8.56 -1.98
C TYR A 534 11.75 7.73 -1.74
N LEU A 535 12.91 8.33 -2.05
CA LEU A 535 14.23 7.90 -1.60
C LEU A 535 14.68 8.88 -0.51
N GLU A 536 15.13 8.39 0.65
CA GLU A 536 15.26 9.22 1.84
C GLU A 536 16.62 9.93 1.96
N ASP A 537 17.73 9.21 1.80
CA ASP A 537 19.06 9.74 2.16
C ASP A 537 19.99 10.03 0.98
N ALA A 538 19.59 9.69 -0.24
CA ALA A 538 20.43 9.66 -1.43
C ALA A 538 21.67 8.74 -1.32
N THR A 539 21.69 7.84 -0.34
CA THR A 539 22.70 6.77 -0.18
C THR A 539 22.23 5.43 -0.75
N GLU A 540 20.97 5.38 -1.18
CA GLU A 540 20.32 4.26 -1.82
C GLU A 540 20.92 4.01 -3.21
N MET A 541 21.45 2.81 -3.45
CA MET A 541 22.14 2.44 -4.70
C MET A 541 21.55 1.15 -5.28
N ASN A 542 21.76 0.94 -6.59
CA ASN A 542 21.34 -0.26 -7.31
C ASN A 542 19.83 -0.59 -7.25
N ASN A 543 19.00 0.31 -6.72
CA ASN A 543 17.56 0.18 -6.79
C ASN A 543 17.11 0.38 -8.24
N ARG A 544 16.22 -0.50 -8.70
CA ARG A 544 15.76 -0.54 -10.07
C ARG A 544 14.31 -0.08 -10.12
N LEU A 545 14.09 1.08 -10.74
CA LEU A 545 12.78 1.75 -10.79
C LEU A 545 12.26 1.70 -12.22
N TYR A 546 11.23 0.90 -12.46
CA TYR A 546 10.61 0.71 -13.76
C TYR A 546 9.17 1.19 -13.73
N SER A 547 8.74 1.78 -14.86
CA SER A 547 7.37 2.29 -15.03
C SER A 547 6.33 1.19 -14.97
#